data_AF-A0A350M1X2-F1
#
_entry.id   AF-A0A350M1X2-F1
#
_cell.length_a   1.000
_cell.length_b   1.000
_cell.length_c   1.000
_cell.angle_alpha   90.00
_cell.angle_beta   90.00
_cell.angle_gamma   90.00
#
_symmetry.space_group_name_H-M   'P 1'
#
loop_
_entity.id
_entity.type
_entity.pdbx_description
1 polymer ?
#
loop_
_entity_poly.entity_id
_entity_poly.type
_entity_poly.pdbx_seq_one_letter_code
_entity_poly.pdbx_strand_id
1 'polypeptide(L)' 'MVNHPSHYSSDKIECIEAIQAQLTKEEYRGFLKGNVAKYIWREKHKGGAESLKKAQWYLERLVELDQSL' A
#
# COMPACT_ATOMS: atom_id res chain seq x y z
N MET A 1 11.93 3.41 -30.36
CA MET A 1 12.72 2.37 -29.65
C MET A 1 12.36 2.45 -28.18
N VAL A 2 11.24 1.82 -27.85
CA VAL A 2 10.60 1.71 -26.52
C VAL A 2 10.81 0.25 -26.11
N ASN A 3 12.05 -0.23 -26.25
CA ASN A 3 12.35 -1.64 -26.38
C ASN A 3 12.90 -2.17 -25.06
N HIS A 4 11.99 -2.74 -24.27
CA HIS A 4 12.21 -3.90 -23.40
C HIS A 4 13.57 -3.96 -22.68
N PRO A 5 13.74 -3.30 -21.53
CA PRO A 5 14.85 -3.62 -20.64
C PRO A 5 14.67 -5.03 -20.08
N SER A 6 15.72 -5.86 -20.21
CA SER A 6 15.79 -7.29 -19.88
C SER A 6 15.98 -7.56 -18.37
N HIS A 7 15.43 -6.72 -17.51
CA HIS A 7 15.78 -6.67 -16.07
C HIS A 7 14.60 -6.85 -15.11
N TYR A 8 13.46 -7.41 -15.54
CA TYR A 8 12.53 -8.05 -14.60
C TYR A 8 13.10 -9.40 -14.16
N SER A 9 14.30 -9.35 -13.61
CA SER A 9 14.98 -10.47 -12.98
C SER A 9 14.16 -10.84 -11.74
N SER A 10 13.28 -11.82 -11.92
CA SER A 10 13.22 -12.99 -11.06
C SER A 10 13.20 -12.77 -9.55
N ASP A 11 12.26 -11.98 -9.03
CA ASP A 11 11.64 -12.13 -7.71
C ASP A 11 10.29 -11.39 -7.73
N LYS A 12 9.21 -12.00 -7.21
CA LYS A 12 7.86 -11.42 -7.25
C LYS A 12 7.77 -10.26 -6.26
N ILE A 13 8.27 -9.09 -6.64
CA ILE A 13 8.10 -7.86 -5.87
C ILE A 13 6.60 -7.55 -5.84
N GLU A 14 6.02 -7.52 -4.64
CA GLU A 14 4.62 -7.15 -4.47
C GLU A 14 4.44 -5.67 -4.82
N CYS A 15 3.30 -5.32 -5.43
CA CYS A 15 3.05 -3.95 -5.89
C CYS A 15 3.21 -2.90 -4.76
N ILE A 16 2.87 -3.27 -3.52
CA ILE A 16 3.04 -2.40 -2.34
C ILE A 16 4.52 -2.11 -2.04
N GLU A 17 5.41 -3.07 -2.26
CA GLU A 17 6.86 -2.92 -2.03
C GLU A 17 7.48 -2.01 -3.08
N ALA A 18 7.06 -2.18 -4.34
CA ALA A 18 7.45 -1.29 -5.42
C ALA A 18 6.96 0.16 -5.18
N ILE A 19 5.74 0.35 -4.66
CA ILE A 19 5.23 1.67 -4.28
C ILE A 19 6.04 2.25 -3.11
N GLN A 20 6.32 1.46 -2.08
CA GLN A 20 7.11 1.90 -0.93
C GLN A 20 8.51 2.35 -1.34
N ALA A 21 9.17 1.64 -2.25
CA ALA A 21 10.50 1.98 -2.75
C ALA A 21 10.55 3.29 -3.57
N GLN A 22 9.41 3.72 -4.15
CA GLN A 22 9.31 4.92 -4.98
C GLN A 22 8.98 6.20 -4.19
N LEU A 23 8.46 6.06 -2.97
CA LEU A 23 7.96 7.17 -2.16
C LEU A 23 8.93 7.52 -1.04
N THR A 24 9.00 8.80 -0.67
CA THR A 24 9.60 9.19 0.61
C THR A 24 8.81 8.59 1.77
N LYS A 25 9.42 8.53 2.96
CA LYS A 25 8.75 8.01 4.17
C LYS A 25 7.42 8.72 4.45
N GLU A 26 7.38 10.04 4.30
CA GLU A 26 6.18 10.85 4.51
C GLU A 26 5.10 10.60 3.43
N GLU A 27 5.50 10.46 2.16
CA GLU A 27 4.56 10.13 1.09
C GLU A 27 3.97 8.73 1.27
N TYR A 28 4.79 7.74 1.64
CA TYR A 28 4.31 6.39 1.92
C TYR A 28 3.37 6.37 3.13
N ARG A 29 3.72 7.09 4.20
CA ARG A 29 2.83 7.32 5.34
C ARG A 29 1.48 7.92 4.91
N GLY A 30 1.50 8.94 4.06
CA GLY A 30 0.31 9.54 3.48
C GLY A 30 -0.52 8.56 2.65
N PHE A 31 0.13 7.74 1.82
CA PHE A 31 -0.50 6.70 1.01
C PHE A 31 -1.23 5.66 1.87
N LEU A 32 -0.59 5.17 2.94
CA LEU A 32 -1.20 4.23 3.88
C LEU A 32 -2.43 4.85 4.56
N LYS A 33 -2.31 6.07 5.10
CA LYS A 33 -3.42 6.81 5.74
C LYS A 33 -4.60 7.00 4.80
N GLY A 34 -4.32 7.41 3.56
CA GLY A 34 -5.35 7.59 2.53
C GLY A 34 -6.09 6.30 2.20
N ASN A 35 -5.38 5.17 2.14
CA ASN A 35 -6.01 3.86 1.93
C ASN A 35 -6.89 3.45 3.12
N VAL A 36 -6.42 3.61 4.35
CA VAL A 36 -7.23 3.36 5.56
C VAL A 36 -8.55 4.14 5.48
N ALA A 37 -8.49 5.46 5.27
CA ALA A 37 -9.68 6.31 5.16
C ALA A 37 -10.61 5.88 4.01
N LYS A 38 -10.05 5.61 2.82
CA LYS A 38 -10.80 5.13 1.65
C LYS A 38 -11.58 3.86 1.97
N TYR A 39 -10.96 2.88 2.61
CA TYR A 39 -11.59 1.59 2.87
C TYR A 39 -12.61 1.66 4.02
N ILE A 40 -12.38 2.49 5.04
CA ILE A 40 -13.40 2.79 6.05
C ILE A 40 -14.62 3.46 5.41
N TRP A 41 -14.42 4.51 4.61
CA TRP A 41 -15.52 5.19 3.91
C TRP A 41 -16.33 4.23 3.04
N ARG A 42 -15.65 3.31 2.37
CA ARG A 42 -16.28 2.41 1.40
C ARG A 42 -17.16 1.34 2.06
N GLU A 43 -16.94 0.96 3.32
CA GLU A 43 -17.54 -0.26 3.90
C GLU A 43 -19.08 -0.32 3.78
N LYS A 44 -19.77 0.78 4.08
CA LYS A 44 -21.24 0.86 3.98
C LYS A 44 -21.78 0.87 2.56
N HIS A 45 -20.95 1.26 1.59
CA HIS A 45 -21.37 1.44 0.20
C HIS A 45 -20.89 0.31 -0.73
N LYS A 46 -19.77 -0.33 -0.40
CA LYS A 46 -19.14 -1.40 -1.17
C LYS A 46 -18.16 -2.23 -0.33
N GLY A 47 -18.33 -3.54 -0.40
CA GLY A 47 -17.38 -4.52 0.15
C GLY A 47 -17.48 -4.79 1.65
N GLY A 48 -18.23 -4.00 2.44
CA GLY A 48 -18.53 -4.31 3.85
C GLY A 48 -17.28 -4.71 4.64
N ALA A 49 -17.34 -5.91 5.24
CA ALA A 49 -16.25 -6.47 6.03
C ALA A 49 -14.92 -6.64 5.26
N GLU A 50 -14.94 -6.86 3.94
CA GLU A 50 -13.72 -6.93 3.14
C GLU A 50 -13.02 -5.57 3.07
N SER A 51 -13.78 -4.48 3.00
CA SER A 51 -13.22 -3.13 3.08
C SER A 51 -12.59 -2.90 4.46
N LEU A 52 -13.24 -3.35 5.55
CA LEU A 52 -12.66 -3.25 6.90
C LEU A 52 -11.35 -4.05 7.02
N LYS A 53 -11.28 -5.28 6.49
CA LYS A 53 -10.04 -6.07 6.45
C LYS A 53 -8.93 -5.38 5.66
N LYS A 54 -9.27 -4.70 4.55
CA LYS A 54 -8.31 -3.90 3.79
C LYS A 54 -7.82 -2.69 4.60
N ALA A 55 -8.73 -1.98 5.27
CA ALA A 55 -8.34 -0.88 6.16
C ALA A 55 -7.40 -1.35 7.26
N GLN A 56 -7.69 -2.48 7.91
CA GLN A 56 -6.83 -3.11 8.91
C GLN A 56 -5.42 -3.39 8.35
N TRP A 57 -5.33 -4.01 7.17
CA TRP A 57 -4.04 -4.34 6.55
C TRP A 57 -3.15 -3.12 6.28
N TYR A 58 -3.76 -2.00 5.85
CA TYR A 58 -3.02 -0.73 5.67
C TYR A 58 -2.65 -0.08 7.00
N LEU A 59 -3.49 -0.23 8.03
CA LEU A 59 -3.22 0.30 9.37
C LEU A 59 -2.07 -0.47 10.04
N GLU A 60 -2.02 -1.79 9.92
CA GLU A 60 -0.92 -2.62 10.47
C GLU A 60 0.44 -2.16 9.91
N ARG A 61 0.53 -1.96 8.59
CA ARG A 61 1.74 -1.40 7.95
C ARG A 61 2.09 0.00 8.42
N LEU A 62 1.08 0.83 8.69
CA LEU A 62 1.30 2.18 9.20
C LEU A 62 1.90 2.14 10.61
N VAL A 63 1.45 1.22 11.44
CA VAL A 63 2.01 0.97 12.78
C VAL A 63 3.43 0.44 12.68
N GLU A 64 3.71 -0.53 11.81
CA GLU A 64 5.06 -1.04 11.56
C GLU A 64 6.03 0.07 11.10
N LEU A 65 5.58 0.97 10.22
CA LEU A 65 6.37 2.11 9.75
C LEU A 65 6.71 3.12 10.86
N ASP A 66 5.82 3.30 11.83
CA ASP A 66 6.02 4.19 12.98
C ASP A 66 6.87 3.54 14.08
N GLN A 67 6.76 2.22 14.28
CA GLN A 67 7.52 1.46 15.29
C GLN A 67 8.95 1.11 14.87
N SER A 68 9.26 1.21 13.58
CA SER A 68 10.62 1.05 13.03
C SER A 68 11.48 2.33 13.16
N LEU A 69 11.07 3.25 14.04
CA LEU A 69 11.82 4.42 14.50
C LEU A 69 12.42 4.14 15.89
#